data_AF-A0A3B9D0U3-F1
#
_entry.id   AF-A0A3B9D0U3-F1
#
_cell.length_a   1.000
_cell.length_b   1.000
_cell.length_c   1.000
_cell.angle_alpha   90.00
_cell.angle_beta   90.00
_cell.angle_gamma   90.00
#
_symmetry.space_group_name_H-M   'P 1'
#
loop_
_entity.id
_entity.type
_entity.pdbx_description
1 polymer ?
#
loop_
_entity_poly.entity_id
_entity_poly.type
_entity_poly.pdbx_seq_one_letter_code
_entity_poly.pdbx_strand_id
1 'polypeptide(L)'
;WLAPQGTPESVKDNLRSALKQTMQDTEVIGALTKWSIERNYLDGVELNDRMVARMNELAPLAEQSEADLPDFPFWAGTLCVVLAIVIVLAGRTDQKESRTAPLRHTAAIGCLLIVSVWVLLLEKTDLPFAVTTAVTVFAVGQLISGQKKVDTRTLIQTALLTALGIEFVFTVLFTVALP
;
A
#
# COMPACT_ATOMS: atom_id res chain seq x y z
N TRP A 1 -18.87 2.81 -26.77
CA TRP A 1 -18.84 2.11 -25.47
C TRP A 1 -18.66 0.60 -25.66
N LEU A 2 -19.49 -0.07 -26.48
CA LEU A 2 -19.26 -1.47 -26.88
C LEU A 2 -18.10 -1.67 -27.86
N ALA A 3 -17.76 -0.64 -28.63
CA ALA A 3 -16.68 -0.66 -29.61
C ALA A 3 -15.49 0.22 -29.16
N PRO A 4 -14.24 -0.17 -29.46
CA PRO A 4 -13.05 0.63 -29.19
C PRO A 4 -13.11 2.03 -29.81
N GLN A 5 -12.35 2.98 -29.24
CA GLN A 5 -12.19 4.30 -29.84
C GLN A 5 -11.58 4.17 -31.25
N GLY A 6 -12.12 4.93 -32.21
CA GLY A 6 -11.69 4.87 -33.62
C GLY A 6 -12.46 3.87 -34.50
N THR A 7 -13.43 3.12 -33.95
CA THR A 7 -14.29 2.24 -34.76
C THR A 7 -15.14 3.08 -35.75
N PRO A 8 -15.18 2.70 -37.05
CA PRO A 8 -16.00 3.40 -38.05
C PRO A 8 -17.49 3.43 -37.70
N GLU A 9 -18.19 4.51 -38.06
CA GLU A 9 -19.60 4.70 -37.71
C GLU A 9 -20.50 3.59 -38.28
N SER A 10 -20.24 3.16 -39.51
CA SER A 10 -20.98 2.07 -40.17
C SER A 10 -20.94 0.75 -39.39
N VAL A 11 -19.82 0.45 -38.73
CA VAL A 11 -19.66 -0.76 -37.91
C VAL A 11 -20.44 -0.61 -36.59
N LYS A 12 -20.39 0.58 -35.98
CA LYS A 12 -21.15 0.88 -34.77
C LYS A 12 -22.65 0.84 -35.01
N ASP A 13 -23.12 1.33 -36.15
CA ASP A 13 -24.53 1.32 -36.54
C ASP A 13 -25.06 -0.09 -36.83
N ASN A 14 -24.25 -0.94 -37.45
CA ASN A 14 -24.58 -2.36 -37.62
C ASN A 14 -24.73 -3.07 -36.27
N LEU A 15 -23.77 -2.84 -35.35
CA LEU A 15 -23.82 -3.40 -34.00
C LEU A 15 -25.05 -2.91 -33.22
N ARG A 16 -25.34 -1.61 -33.27
CA ARG A 16 -26.51 -0.98 -32.67
C ARG A 16 -27.81 -1.59 -33.18
N SER A 17 -27.92 -1.77 -34.49
CA SER A 17 -29.10 -2.34 -35.15
C SER A 17 -29.30 -3.80 -34.77
N ALA A 18 -28.22 -4.60 -34.79
CA ALA A 18 -28.25 -5.99 -34.35
C ALA A 18 -28.69 -6.10 -32.88
N LEU A 19 -28.12 -5.30 -31.98
CA LEU A 19 -28.49 -5.30 -30.56
C LEU A 19 -29.96 -4.91 -30.35
N LYS A 20 -30.45 -3.92 -31.09
CA LYS A 20 -31.84 -3.48 -31.03
C LYS A 20 -32.79 -4.59 -31.46
N GLN A 21 -32.44 -5.33 -32.50
CA GLN A 21 -33.22 -6.48 -32.97
C GLN A 21 -33.21 -7.62 -31.94
N THR A 22 -32.05 -7.93 -31.35
CA THR A 22 -31.92 -8.97 -30.31
C THR A 22 -32.71 -8.63 -29.04
N MET A 23 -32.82 -7.36 -28.66
CA MET A 23 -33.62 -6.92 -27.51
C MET A 23 -35.13 -7.05 -27.72
N GLN A 24 -35.58 -7.27 -28.96
CA GLN A 24 -36.98 -7.54 -29.30
C GLN A 24 -37.28 -9.04 -29.41
N ASP A 25 -36.27 -9.90 -29.32
CA ASP A 25 -36.42 -11.34 -29.42
C ASP A 25 -37.15 -11.92 -28.21
N THR A 26 -38.14 -12.79 -28.46
CA THR A 26 -38.98 -13.40 -27.42
C THR A 26 -38.17 -14.25 -26.42
N GLU A 27 -37.11 -14.92 -26.86
CA GLU A 27 -36.24 -15.71 -25.98
C GLU A 27 -35.44 -14.81 -25.04
N VAL A 28 -34.91 -13.70 -25.56
CA VAL A 28 -34.14 -12.71 -24.80
C VAL A 28 -35.04 -12.01 -23.79
N ILE A 29 -36.26 -11.63 -24.20
CA ILE A 29 -37.25 -11.05 -23.31
C ILE A 29 -37.61 -12.01 -22.17
N GLY A 30 -37.81 -13.29 -22.49
CA GLY A 30 -38.09 -14.34 -21.51
C GLY A 30 -36.96 -14.51 -20.49
N ALA A 31 -35.71 -14.52 -20.97
CA ALA A 31 -34.52 -14.64 -20.12
C ALA A 31 -34.34 -13.41 -19.21
N LEU A 32 -34.46 -12.19 -19.75
CA LEU A 32 -34.33 -10.95 -18.97
C LEU A 32 -35.41 -10.84 -17.89
N THR A 33 -36.65 -11.21 -18.22
CA THR A 33 -37.75 -11.23 -17.27
C THR A 33 -37.52 -12.27 -16.17
N LYS A 34 -37.04 -13.46 -16.53
CA LYS A 34 -36.68 -14.52 -15.57
C LYS A 34 -35.60 -14.08 -14.59
N TRP A 35 -34.66 -13.24 -15.03
CA TRP A 35 -33.57 -12.73 -14.20
C TRP A 35 -33.90 -11.40 -13.50
N SER A 36 -35.13 -10.91 -13.62
CA SER A 36 -35.54 -9.60 -13.08
C SER A 36 -34.64 -8.45 -13.56
N ILE A 37 -34.12 -8.55 -14.79
CA ILE A 37 -33.31 -7.51 -15.41
C ILE A 37 -34.23 -6.55 -16.16
N GLU A 38 -34.13 -5.28 -15.82
CA GLU A 38 -34.95 -4.23 -16.40
C GLU A 38 -34.60 -4.02 -17.89
N ARG A 39 -35.62 -4.03 -18.76
CA ARG A 39 -35.45 -3.90 -20.21
C ARG A 39 -35.28 -2.44 -20.62
N ASN A 40 -34.06 -1.94 -20.44
CA ASN A 40 -33.70 -0.59 -20.88
C ASN A 40 -32.70 -0.68 -22.02
N TYR A 41 -33.15 -0.47 -23.26
CA TYR A 41 -32.26 -0.20 -24.37
C TYR A 41 -32.02 1.31 -24.45
N LEU A 42 -30.79 1.72 -24.17
CA LEU A 42 -30.33 3.11 -24.25
C LEU A 42 -29.28 3.22 -25.33
N ASP A 43 -29.33 4.27 -26.11
CA ASP A 43 -28.44 4.47 -27.24
C ASP A 43 -27.95 5.91 -27.33
N GLY A 44 -26.74 6.08 -27.87
CA GLY A 44 -26.13 7.37 -28.15
C GLY A 44 -26.03 8.26 -26.91
N VAL A 45 -26.72 9.40 -26.97
CA VAL A 45 -26.65 10.48 -25.98
C VAL A 45 -27.24 10.04 -24.64
N GLU A 46 -28.38 9.35 -24.62
CA GLU A 46 -29.04 8.92 -23.37
C GLU A 46 -28.20 7.92 -22.58
N LEU A 47 -27.50 7.03 -23.29
CA LEU A 47 -26.57 6.10 -22.66
C LEU A 47 -25.36 6.83 -22.08
N ASN A 48 -24.81 7.80 -22.83
CA ASN A 48 -23.69 8.59 -22.38
C ASN A 48 -24.04 9.40 -21.12
N ASP A 49 -25.22 10.02 -21.11
CA ASP A 49 -25.71 10.80 -19.97
C ASP A 49 -25.92 9.90 -18.75
N ARG A 50 -26.49 8.69 -18.93
CA ARG A 50 -26.63 7.71 -17.83
C ARG A 50 -25.28 7.21 -17.33
N MET A 51 -24.30 7.01 -18.21
CA MET A 51 -22.94 6.62 -17.83
C MET A 51 -22.25 7.73 -17.04
N VAL A 52 -22.32 8.98 -17.49
CA VAL A 52 -21.76 10.14 -16.77
C VAL A 52 -22.44 10.30 -15.42
N ALA A 53 -23.76 10.17 -15.34
CA ALA A 53 -24.49 10.23 -14.07
C ALA A 53 -24.03 9.12 -13.10
N ARG A 54 -23.90 7.87 -13.57
CA ARG A 54 -23.39 6.76 -12.76
C ARG A 54 -21.93 6.94 -12.36
N MET A 55 -21.09 7.44 -13.27
CA MET A 55 -19.70 7.74 -12.95
C MET A 55 -19.61 8.83 -11.89
N ASN A 56 -20.46 9.85 -11.94
CA ASN A 56 -20.50 10.89 -10.90
C ASN A 56 -21.02 10.37 -9.54
N GLU A 57 -21.99 9.44 -9.55
CA GLU A 57 -22.44 8.77 -8.33
C GLU A 57 -21.37 7.85 -7.72
N LEU A 58 -20.53 7.24 -8.57
CA LEU A 58 -19.46 6.32 -8.16
C LEU A 58 -18.11 7.02 -7.93
N ALA A 59 -17.92 8.23 -8.45
CA ALA A 59 -16.73 9.06 -8.25
C ALA A 59 -16.32 9.21 -6.77
N PRO A 60 -17.24 9.54 -5.83
CA PRO A 60 -16.88 9.65 -4.42
C PRO A 60 -16.51 8.32 -3.76
N LEU A 61 -16.84 7.18 -4.37
CA LEU A 61 -16.42 5.85 -3.90
C LEU A 61 -15.05 5.45 -4.45
N ALA A 62 -14.68 5.94 -5.64
CA ALA A 62 -13.37 5.73 -6.23
C ALA A 62 -12.26 6.55 -5.54
N GLU A 63 -12.63 7.71 -4.97
CA GLU A 63 -11.71 8.64 -4.30
C GLU A 63 -11.13 8.09 -2.97
N GLN A 64 -11.60 6.92 -2.49
CA GLN A 64 -11.01 6.24 -1.33
C GLN A 64 -9.71 5.48 -1.62
N SER A 65 -9.24 5.42 -2.87
CA SER A 65 -8.01 4.69 -3.22
C SER A 65 -6.72 5.51 -3.07
N GLU A 66 -6.82 6.83 -2.93
CA GLU A 66 -5.70 7.70 -2.52
C GLU A 66 -6.05 8.24 -1.14
N ALA A 67 -5.95 7.38 -0.13
CA ALA A 67 -5.73 7.91 1.20
C ALA A 67 -4.48 8.79 1.09
N ASP A 68 -4.66 10.09 1.28
CA ASP A 68 -3.63 11.12 1.34
C ASP A 68 -2.75 10.79 2.56
N LEU A 69 -1.89 9.78 2.42
CA LEU A 69 -1.04 9.29 3.50
C LEU A 69 -0.08 10.44 3.81
N PRO A 70 -0.09 10.99 5.04
CA PRO A 70 0.83 12.06 5.40
C PRO A 70 2.25 11.60 5.10
N ASP A 71 3.08 12.47 4.51
CA ASP A 71 4.45 12.18 4.08
C ASP A 71 5.19 11.30 5.10
N PHE A 72 5.11 9.99 4.91
CA PHE A 72 5.67 9.02 5.83
C PHE A 72 7.19 9.20 6.00
N PRO A 73 7.95 9.55 4.95
CA PRO A 73 9.37 9.90 5.09
C PRO A 73 9.62 11.11 5.99
N PHE A 74 8.75 12.12 5.95
CA PHE A 74 8.87 13.31 6.80
C PHE A 74 8.69 12.97 8.28
N TRP A 75 7.67 12.17 8.61
CA TRP A 75 7.42 11.73 9.98
C TRP A 75 8.48 10.76 10.50
N ALA A 76 8.91 9.79 9.67
CA ALA A 76 9.97 8.86 9.99
C ALA A 76 11.32 9.60 10.21
N GLY A 77 11.64 10.56 9.35
CA GLY A 77 12.81 11.42 9.50
C GLY A 77 12.77 12.25 10.79
N THR A 78 11.61 12.85 11.09
CA THR A 78 11.41 13.62 12.32
C THR A 78 11.63 12.74 13.56
N LEU A 79 11.08 11.53 13.58
CA LEU A 79 11.29 10.58 14.67
C LEU A 79 12.76 10.19 14.83
N CYS A 80 13.47 9.96 13.71
CA CYS A 80 14.91 9.66 13.73
C CYS A 80 15.72 10.82 14.32
N VAL A 81 15.40 12.07 13.96
CA VAL A 81 16.06 13.26 14.52
C VAL A 81 15.80 13.39 16.02
N VAL A 82 14.56 13.18 16.46
CA VAL A 82 14.21 13.20 17.89
C VAL A 82 14.99 12.13 18.66
N LEU A 83 15.04 10.90 18.14
CA LEU A 83 15.81 9.82 18.76
C LEU A 83 17.32 10.13 18.79
N ALA A 84 17.87 10.72 17.73
CA ALA A 84 19.28 11.16 17.71
C ALA A 84 19.57 12.20 18.81
N ILE A 85 18.67 13.18 18.99
CA ILE A 85 18.77 14.18 20.05
C ILE A 85 18.72 13.52 21.43
N VAL A 86 17.80 12.59 21.65
CA VAL A 86 17.68 11.84 22.92
C VAL A 86 18.96 11.07 23.21
N ILE A 87 19.56 10.39 22.22
CA ILE A 87 20.83 9.66 22.39
C ILE A 87 21.97 10.61 22.78
N VAL A 88 22.05 11.79 22.15
CA VAL A 88 23.07 12.80 22.44
C VAL A 88 22.88 13.40 23.85
N LEU A 89 21.64 13.68 24.25
CA LEU A 89 21.31 14.20 25.59
C LEU A 89 21.53 13.16 26.69
N ALA A 90 21.19 11.89 26.43
CA ALA A 90 21.44 10.78 27.34
C ALA A 90 22.94 10.56 27.53
N GLY A 91 23.74 10.56 26.45
CA GLY A 91 25.20 10.45 26.54
C GLY A 91 25.89 11.62 27.24
N ARG A 92 25.26 12.79 27.31
CA ARG A 92 25.72 13.93 28.13
C ARG A 92 25.32 13.80 29.60
N THR A 93 24.21 13.13 29.90
CA THR A 93 23.70 12.93 31.26
C THR A 93 24.41 11.78 31.97
N ASP A 94 24.71 10.68 31.27
CA ASP A 94 25.47 9.53 31.78
C ASP A 94 26.92 9.86 32.19
N GLN A 95 27.44 11.02 31.77
CA GLN A 95 28.76 11.47 32.20
C GLN A 95 28.81 11.87 33.67
N LYS A 96 27.64 12.06 34.33
CA LYS A 96 27.55 12.50 35.73
C LYS A 96 27.09 11.44 36.72
N GLU A 97 26.43 10.35 36.33
CA GLU A 97 25.94 9.36 37.30
C GLU A 97 25.86 7.92 36.74
N SER A 98 26.52 7.01 37.45
CA SER A 98 26.23 5.58 37.59
C SER A 98 27.03 4.53 36.76
N ARG A 99 27.49 3.53 37.52
CA ARG A 99 28.24 2.32 37.15
C ARG A 99 27.34 1.20 36.60
N THR A 100 26.39 1.52 35.72
CA THR A 100 25.46 0.51 35.18
C THR A 100 25.60 0.42 33.67
N ALA A 101 26.30 -0.64 33.23
CA ALA A 101 26.52 -1.10 31.85
C ALA A 101 26.83 -0.01 30.80
N PRO A 102 27.98 -0.04 30.11
CA PRO A 102 28.30 0.99 29.12
C PRO A 102 27.21 1.02 28.05
N LEU A 103 26.43 2.10 28.02
CA LEU A 103 25.53 2.39 26.91
C LEU A 103 26.42 2.46 25.67
N ARG A 104 26.38 1.44 24.82
CA ARG A 104 27.19 1.41 23.59
C ARG A 104 26.58 2.40 22.61
N HIS A 105 26.85 3.68 22.80
CA HIS A 105 26.38 4.77 21.94
C HIS A 105 26.73 4.50 20.47
N THR A 106 27.81 3.78 20.19
CA THR A 106 28.18 3.33 18.84
C THR A 106 27.17 2.35 18.22
N ALA A 107 26.59 1.44 19.01
CA ALA A 107 25.53 0.54 18.54
C ALA A 107 24.22 1.29 18.32
N ALA A 108 23.90 2.27 19.18
CA ALA A 108 22.72 3.12 19.02
C ALA A 108 22.80 3.99 17.75
N ILE A 109 23.95 4.63 17.50
CA ILE A 109 24.22 5.41 16.28
C ILE A 109 24.14 4.52 15.04
N GLY A 110 24.71 3.31 15.09
CA GLY A 110 24.65 2.37 13.97
C GLY A 110 23.23 1.87 13.69
N CYS A 111 22.39 1.65 14.72
CA CYS A 111 20.97 1.31 14.52
C CYS A 111 20.24 2.46 13.80
N LEU A 112 20.49 3.70 14.21
CA LEU A 112 19.88 4.88 13.62
C LEU A 112 20.27 5.03 12.15
N LEU A 113 21.54 4.79 11.81
CA LEU A 113 22.00 4.75 10.42
C LEU A 113 21.31 3.65 9.60
N ILE A 114 21.21 2.43 10.16
CA ILE A 114 20.55 1.29 9.48
C ILE A 114 19.08 1.62 9.19
N VAL A 115 18.36 2.18 10.17
CA VAL A 115 16.96 2.58 10.00
C VAL A 115 16.84 3.71 8.97
N SER A 116 17.73 4.70 9.00
CA SER A 116 17.70 5.81 8.03
C SER A 116 17.94 5.32 6.60
N VAL A 117 18.88 4.39 6.42
CA VAL A 117 19.14 3.76 5.11
C VAL A 117 17.93 2.94 4.66
N TRP A 118 17.29 2.19 5.56
CA TRP A 118 16.09 1.42 5.23
C TRP A 118 14.94 2.31 4.73
N VAL A 119 14.68 3.45 5.39
CA VAL A 119 13.67 4.42 4.96
C VAL A 119 13.97 4.94 3.54
N LEU A 120 15.22 5.32 3.27
CA LEU A 120 15.64 5.79 1.94
C LEU A 120 15.57 4.69 0.87
N LEU A 121 15.76 3.44 1.25
CA LEU A 121 15.68 2.28 0.35
C LEU A 121 14.23 2.04 -0.07
N LEU A 122 13.30 2.09 0.88
CA LEU A 122 11.86 1.99 0.60
C LEU A 122 11.35 3.12 -0.29
N GLU A 123 11.93 4.33 -0.20
CA GLU A 123 11.54 5.44 -1.07
C GLU A 123 11.98 5.24 -2.53
N LYS A 124 13.14 4.60 -2.76
CA LYS A 124 13.77 4.51 -4.08
C LYS A 124 13.58 3.19 -4.81
N THR A 125 13.06 2.16 -4.15
CA THR A 125 12.96 0.81 -4.72
C THR A 125 11.61 0.19 -4.46
N ASP A 126 11.04 -0.46 -5.48
CA ASP A 126 9.84 -1.33 -5.39
C ASP A 126 10.17 -2.68 -4.73
N LEU A 127 11.04 -2.68 -3.71
CA LEU A 127 11.40 -3.91 -3.02
C LEU A 127 10.30 -4.29 -2.02
N PRO A 128 9.92 -5.58 -1.94
CA PRO A 128 8.86 -6.02 -1.04
C PRO A 128 9.15 -5.62 0.41
N PHE A 129 8.22 -4.88 1.02
CA PHE A 129 8.35 -4.32 2.36
C PHE A 129 8.74 -5.36 3.42
N ALA A 130 8.21 -6.59 3.29
CA ALA A 130 8.50 -7.71 4.18
C ALA A 130 10.01 -8.06 4.22
N VAL A 131 10.63 -8.07 3.04
CA VAL A 131 12.03 -8.50 2.86
C VAL A 131 12.97 -7.43 3.40
N THR A 132 12.74 -6.16 3.05
CA THR A 132 13.53 -5.03 3.52
C THR A 132 13.42 -4.85 5.03
N THR A 133 12.23 -5.04 5.61
CA THR A 133 12.03 -4.97 7.07
C THR A 133 12.73 -6.11 7.80
N ALA A 134 12.65 -7.35 7.30
CA ALA A 134 13.33 -8.49 7.89
C ALA A 134 14.86 -8.31 7.91
N VAL A 135 15.44 -7.84 6.80
CA VAL A 135 16.88 -7.55 6.70
C VAL A 135 17.31 -6.47 7.70
N THR A 136 16.49 -5.43 7.86
CA THR A 136 16.76 -4.30 8.76
C THR A 136 16.71 -4.71 10.23
N VAL A 137 15.67 -5.45 10.63
CA VAL A 137 15.55 -6.00 11.99
C VAL A 137 16.70 -6.97 12.29
N PHE A 138 17.11 -7.77 11.32
CA PHE A 138 18.26 -8.65 11.45
C PHE A 138 19.58 -7.89 11.64
N ALA A 139 19.81 -6.85 10.83
CA ALA A 139 21.02 -6.01 10.91
C ALA A 139 21.11 -5.24 12.25
N VAL A 140 19.98 -4.68 12.72
CA VAL A 140 19.87 -4.03 14.04
C VAL A 140 20.13 -5.04 15.16
N GLY A 141 19.51 -6.21 15.11
CA GLY A 141 19.71 -7.27 16.10
C GLY A 141 21.16 -7.76 16.16
N GLN A 142 21.83 -7.91 15.02
CA GLN A 142 23.26 -8.25 14.97
C GLN A 142 24.13 -7.15 15.59
N LEU A 143 23.84 -5.88 15.28
CA LEU A 143 24.62 -4.75 15.78
C LEU A 143 24.50 -4.63 17.31
N ILE A 144 23.30 -4.84 17.86
CA ILE A 144 23.04 -4.81 19.31
C ILE A 144 23.67 -6.02 20.01
N SER A 145 23.58 -7.20 19.40
CA SER A 145 24.17 -8.45 19.91
C SER A 145 25.70 -8.36 20.09
N GLY A 146 26.36 -7.56 19.25
CA GLY A 146 27.76 -7.19 19.44
C GLY A 146 28.67 -8.39 19.67
N GLN A 147 28.70 -9.31 18.70
CA GLN A 147 29.56 -10.51 18.63
C GLN A 147 29.44 -11.51 19.79
N LYS A 148 28.52 -11.33 20.75
CA LYS A 148 28.13 -12.45 21.62
C LYS A 148 27.44 -13.51 20.76
N LYS A 149 27.65 -14.79 21.11
CA LYS A 149 26.97 -15.95 20.50
C LYS A 149 25.48 -15.88 20.78
N VAL A 150 24.79 -14.94 20.15
CA VAL A 150 23.34 -14.92 20.07
C VAL A 150 22.98 -15.95 19.01
N ASP A 151 22.05 -16.82 19.37
CA ASP A 151 21.58 -17.87 18.48
C ASP A 151 20.92 -17.20 17.27
N THR A 152 21.62 -17.24 16.13
CA THR A 152 21.19 -16.60 14.88
C THR A 152 19.82 -17.10 14.44
N ARG A 153 19.44 -18.31 14.87
CA ARG A 153 18.12 -18.89 14.63
C ARG A 153 17.00 -18.09 15.29
N THR A 154 17.17 -17.68 16.54
CA THR A 154 16.18 -16.88 17.26
C THR A 154 16.05 -15.49 16.65
N LEU A 155 17.16 -14.92 16.18
CA LEU A 155 17.20 -13.59 15.57
C LEU A 155 16.50 -13.56 14.20
N ILE A 156 16.65 -14.62 13.40
CA ILE A 156 15.92 -14.79 12.14
C ILE A 156 14.41 -14.95 12.42
N GLN A 157 14.03 -15.74 13.43
CA GLN A 157 12.63 -15.93 13.79
C GLN A 157 11.96 -14.62 14.22
N THR A 158 12.61 -13.83 15.08
CA THR A 158 12.04 -12.53 15.50
C THR A 158 11.98 -11.56 14.33
N ALA A 159 13.01 -11.51 13.48
CA ALA A 159 13.01 -10.64 12.30
C ALA A 159 11.86 -10.97 11.34
N LEU A 160 11.65 -12.26 11.06
CA LEU A 160 10.60 -12.71 10.16
C LEU A 160 9.20 -12.47 10.75
N LEU A 161 9.01 -12.78 12.03
CA LEU A 161 7.72 -12.64 12.72
C LEU A 161 7.34 -11.17 12.87
N THR A 162 8.31 -10.29 13.16
CA THR A 162 8.09 -8.84 13.19
C THR A 162 7.81 -8.29 11.79
N ALA A 163 8.54 -8.69 10.75
CA ALA A 163 8.30 -8.22 9.39
C ALA A 163 6.91 -8.61 8.87
N LEU A 164 6.54 -9.89 8.97
CA LEU A 164 5.23 -10.40 8.57
C LEU A 164 4.10 -9.83 9.44
N GLY A 165 4.35 -9.64 10.74
CA GLY A 165 3.36 -9.06 11.65
C GLY A 165 3.05 -7.61 11.32
N ILE A 166 4.07 -6.81 10.99
CA ILE A 166 3.90 -5.42 10.59
C ILE A 166 3.18 -5.36 9.24
N GLU A 167 3.62 -6.13 8.25
CA GLU A 167 2.96 -6.22 6.94
C GLU A 167 1.48 -6.60 7.08
N PHE A 168 1.15 -7.60 7.89
CA PHE A 168 -0.24 -8.01 8.14
C PHE A 168 -1.07 -6.88 8.77
N VAL A 169 -0.53 -6.17 9.76
CA VAL A 169 -1.22 -5.05 10.40
C VAL A 169 -1.47 -3.92 9.40
N PHE A 170 -0.50 -3.57 8.55
CA PHE A 170 -0.68 -2.52 7.56
C PHE A 170 -1.65 -2.92 6.44
N THR A 171 -1.57 -4.14 5.94
CA THR A 171 -2.43 -4.61 4.84
C THR A 171 -3.85 -4.89 5.29
N VAL A 172 -4.06 -5.49 6.46
CA VAL A 172 -5.40 -5.90 6.94
C VAL A 172 -6.09 -4.83 7.77
N LEU A 173 -5.33 -4.11 8.61
CA LEU A 173 -5.92 -3.15 9.56
C LEU A 173 -5.97 -1.74 8.99
N PHE A 174 -4.98 -1.35 8.18
CA PHE A 174 -4.90 -0.03 7.58
C PHE A 174 -5.29 0.01 6.09
N THR A 175 -5.49 -1.15 5.45
CA THR A 175 -5.85 -1.25 4.02
C THR A 175 -4.85 -0.53 3.10
N VAL A 176 -3.63 -0.33 3.57
CA VAL A 176 -2.57 0.33 2.81
C VAL A 176 -1.87 -0.72 1.96
N ALA A 177 -1.88 -0.53 0.63
CA ALA A 177 -1.09 -1.34 -0.28
C ALA A 177 0.39 -0.95 -0.12
N LEU A 178 1.14 -1.77 0.61
CA LEU A 178 2.59 -1.68 0.67
C LEU A 178 3.19 -2.32 -0.60
N PRO A 179 4.30 -1.78 -1.15
CA PRO A 179 5.03 -2.40 -2.25
C PRO A 179 5.72 -3.72 -1.85
#